data_AF-A0A7C0XUW6-F1
#
_entry.id   AF-A0A7C0XUW6-F1
#
_cell.length_a   1.000
_cell.length_b   1.000
_cell.length_c   1.000
_cell.angle_alpha   90.00
_cell.angle_beta   90.00
_cell.angle_gamma   90.00
#
_symmetry.space_group_name_H-M   'P 1'
#
loop_
_entity.id
_entity.type
_entity.pdbx_description
1 polymer ?
#
loop_
_entity_poly.entity_id
_entity_poly.type
_entity_poly.pdbx_seq_one_letter_code
_entity_poly.pdbx_strand_id
1 'polypeptide(L)'
;MIETGLLPGKRGGKFVTRVVIEDGESFDSLLKRFNKKVQRDRVLSEVRRRRFFEKPSVVRKRKKAAKLRKSRRQTMKANRQRY
;
A
#
# COMPACT_ATOMS: atom_id res chain seq x y z
N MET A 1 9.12 -0.76 -25.83
CA MET A 1 7.96 -1.59 -25.44
C MET A 1 8.47 -2.83 -24.72
N ILE A 2 8.41 -2.91 -23.39
CA ILE A 2 7.97 -4.12 -22.68
C ILE A 2 7.23 -3.64 -21.44
N GLU A 3 5.91 -3.67 -21.57
CA GLU A 3 4.92 -3.43 -20.55
C GLU A 3 4.76 -4.73 -19.75
N THR A 4 5.09 -4.75 -18.46
CA THR A 4 4.61 -5.83 -17.58
C THR A 4 3.91 -5.19 -16.40
N GLY A 5 2.60 -5.03 -16.55
CA GLY A 5 1.68 -4.73 -15.47
C GLY A 5 1.81 -5.80 -14.38
N LEU A 6 2.35 -5.40 -13.24
CA LEU A 6 2.33 -6.26 -12.05
C LEU A 6 0.93 -6.19 -11.44
N LEU A 7 0.14 -7.21 -11.71
CA LEU A 7 -1.17 -7.45 -11.09
C LEU A 7 -1.07 -7.35 -9.55
N PRO A 8 -2.08 -6.77 -8.85
CA PRO A 8 -2.14 -6.77 -7.39
C PRO A 8 -2.56 -8.17 -6.89
N GLY A 9 -1.68 -9.15 -7.10
CA GLY A 9 -1.85 -10.53 -6.64
C GLY A 9 -1.40 -10.67 -5.19
N LYS A 10 -2.33 -11.04 -4.31
CA LYS A 10 -2.06 -11.53 -2.96
C LYS A 10 -1.04 -12.68 -3.02
N ARG A 11 0.23 -12.41 -2.73
CA ARG A 11 1.22 -13.46 -2.46
C ARG A 11 2.07 -13.06 -1.26
N GLY A 12 2.08 -13.96 -0.27
CA GLY A 12 2.78 -13.83 1.00
C GLY A 12 4.29 -13.98 0.89
N GLY A 13 4.92 -13.17 0.04
CA GLY A 13 6.37 -12.96 0.02
C GLY A 13 6.63 -11.46 0.17
N LYS A 14 7.26 -11.04 1.26
CA LYS A 14 7.65 -9.63 1.45
C LYS A 14 8.81 -9.31 0.51
N PHE A 15 8.53 -8.87 -0.70
CA PHE A 15 9.52 -8.13 -1.47
C PHE A 15 9.70 -6.78 -0.77
N VAL A 16 10.83 -6.61 -0.09
CA VAL A 16 11.26 -5.28 0.38
C VAL A 16 11.46 -4.38 -0.83
N THR A 17 11.21 -3.08 -0.67
CA THR A 17 11.30 -2.08 -1.73
C THR A 17 12.66 -2.11 -2.42
N ARG A 18 12.71 -2.62 -3.65
CA ARG A 18 13.89 -2.58 -4.54
C ARG A 18 13.62 -1.66 -5.73
N VAL A 19 14.57 -0.79 -6.04
CA VAL A 19 14.62 0.01 -7.28
C VAL A 19 15.97 -0.27 -7.95
N VAL A 20 15.95 -0.49 -9.26
CA VAL A 20 17.16 -0.69 -10.06
C VAL A 20 17.42 0.60 -10.82
N ILE A 21 18.69 1.00 -10.90
CA ILE A 21 19.14 2.19 -11.60
C ILE A 21 19.05 1.93 -13.10
N GLU A 22 18.52 2.89 -13.85
CA GLU A 22 18.51 2.87 -15.31
C GLU A 22 19.69 3.70 -15.85
N ASP A 23 20.27 3.29 -16.97
CA ASP A 23 21.43 3.95 -17.57
C ASP A 23 21.08 5.40 -17.96
N GLY A 24 21.80 6.36 -17.38
CA GLY A 24 21.58 7.80 -17.57
C GLY A 24 20.64 8.46 -16.54
N GLU A 25 20.17 7.75 -15.51
CA GLU A 25 19.33 8.33 -14.46
C GLU A 25 20.15 9.18 -13.46
N SER A 26 19.66 10.39 -13.16
CA SER A 26 20.19 11.21 -12.06
C SER A 26 19.80 10.63 -10.70
N PHE A 27 20.71 10.72 -9.72
CA PHE A 27 20.51 10.23 -8.36
C PHE A 27 19.20 10.71 -7.72
N ASP A 28 18.78 11.96 -7.97
CA ASP A 28 17.57 12.52 -7.39
C ASP A 28 16.29 11.84 -7.93
N SER A 29 16.29 11.48 -9.23
CA SER A 29 15.18 10.72 -9.84
C SER A 29 15.05 9.34 -9.21
N LEU A 30 16.16 8.64 -9.02
CA LEU A 30 16.20 7.34 -8.35
C LEU A 30 15.65 7.44 -6.92
N LEU A 31 16.08 8.44 -6.16
CA LEU A 31 15.65 8.68 -4.79
C LEU A 31 14.14 8.95 -4.72
N LYS A 32 13.61 9.74 -5.66
CA LYS A 32 12.17 10.02 -5.76
C LYS A 32 11.37 8.76 -6.06
N ARG A 33 11.83 7.91 -6.98
CA ARG A 33 11.21 6.61 -7.30
C ARG A 33 11.23 5.67 -6.10
N PHE A 34 12.36 5.61 -5.40
CA PHE A 34 12.50 4.82 -4.17
C PHE A 34 11.52 5.28 -3.09
N ASN A 35 11.49 6.58 -2.78
CA ASN A 35 10.56 7.14 -1.80
C ASN A 35 9.10 6.85 -2.15
N LYS A 36 8.72 6.98 -3.42
CA LYS A 36 7.37 6.63 -3.90
C LYS A 36 7.07 5.14 -3.72
N LYS A 37 8.05 4.26 -3.96
CA LYS A 37 7.89 2.81 -3.75
C LYS A 37 7.74 2.46 -2.27
N VAL A 38 8.54 3.07 -1.38
CA VAL A 38 8.46 2.88 0.09
C VAL A 38 7.10 3.31 0.63
N GLN A 39 6.58 4.44 0.14
CA GLN A 39 5.25 4.92 0.49
C GLN A 39 4.14 3.98 0.00
N ARG A 40 4.25 3.48 -1.24
CA ARG A 40 3.29 2.52 -1.82
C ARG A 40 3.23 1.22 -1.01
N ASP A 41 4.38 0.71 -0.61
CA ASP A 41 4.51 -0.55 0.13
C ASP A 41 4.13 -0.39 1.61
N ARG A 42 3.84 0.84 2.05
CA ARG A 42 3.38 1.18 3.40
C ARG A 42 4.31 0.67 4.51
N VAL A 43 5.61 0.60 4.23
CA VAL A 43 6.63 0.04 5.13
C VAL A 43 6.56 0.70 6.52
N LEU A 44 6.58 2.04 6.56
CA LEU A 44 6.52 2.80 7.83
C LEU A 44 5.20 2.58 8.60
N SER A 45 4.08 2.46 7.89
CA SER A 45 2.79 2.20 8.51
C SER A 45 2.71 0.79 9.08
N GLU A 46 3.37 -0.18 8.44
CA GLU A 46 3.44 -1.55 8.93
C GLU A 46 4.33 -1.64 10.18
N VAL A 47 5.48 -0.97 10.19
CA VAL A 47 6.36 -0.87 11.37
C VAL A 47 5.60 -0.25 12.54
N ARG A 48 4.93 0.89 12.35
CA ARG A 48 4.10 1.51 13.39
C ARG A 48 2.95 0.64 13.88
N ARG A 49 2.42 -0.24 13.02
CA ARG A 49 1.35 -1.17 13.37
C ARG A 49 1.84 -2.39 14.14
N ARG A 50 3.10 -2.80 13.93
CA ARG A 50 3.73 -3.98 14.55
C ARG A 50 4.60 -3.66 15.76
N ARG A 51 4.83 -2.37 16.07
CA ARG A 51 5.67 -1.95 17.21
C ARG A 51 5.26 -2.54 18.56
N PHE A 52 3.97 -2.88 18.74
CA PHE A 52 3.45 -3.52 19.94
C PHE A 52 2.64 -4.76 19.56
N PHE A 53 2.62 -5.75 20.45
CA PHE A 53 1.75 -6.90 20.29
C PHE A 53 0.28 -6.50 20.44
N GLU A 54 -0.55 -6.90 19.49
CA GLU A 54 -2.00 -6.71 19.51
C GLU A 54 -2.65 -8.10 19.43
N LYS A 55 -3.47 -8.45 20.44
CA LYS A 55 -4.14 -9.77 20.48
C LYS A 55 -4.91 -10.02 19.17
N PRO A 56 -4.88 -11.23 18.59
CA PRO A 56 -5.49 -11.51 17.28
C PRO A 56 -6.96 -11.07 17.16
N SER A 57 -7.74 -11.18 18.25
CA SER A 57 -9.13 -10.71 18.30
C SER A 57 -9.26 -9.20 18.07
N VAL A 58 -8.40 -8.40 18.70
CA VAL A 58 -8.39 -6.94 18.56
C VAL A 58 -8.00 -6.55 17.13
N VAL A 59 -6.99 -7.22 16.56
CA VAL A 59 -6.60 -7.04 15.15
C VAL A 59 -7.78 -7.32 14.20
N ARG A 60 -8.52 -8.42 14.42
CA ARG A 60 -9.70 -8.79 13.61
C ARG A 60 -10.81 -7.74 13.75
N LYS A 61 -11.12 -7.31 14.97
CA LYS A 61 -12.14 -6.26 15.25
C LYS A 61 -11.80 -4.95 14.55
N ARG A 62 -10.54 -4.50 14.66
CA ARG A 62 -10.03 -3.29 14.01
C ARG A 62 -10.11 -3.36 12.48
N LYS A 63 -9.70 -4.49 11.89
CA LYS A 63 -9.78 -4.72 10.45
C LYS A 63 -11.24 -4.72 9.94
N LYS A 64 -12.17 -5.36 10.66
CA LYS A 64 -13.60 -5.38 10.32
C LYS A 64 -14.19 -3.97 10.33
N ALA A 65 -13.92 -3.20 11.38
CA ALA A 65 -14.38 -1.82 11.49
C ALA A 65 -13.81 -0.91 10.37
N ALA A 66 -12.52 -1.06 10.05
CA ALA A 66 -11.89 -0.31 8.96
C ALA A 66 -12.51 -0.64 7.58
N LYS A 67 -12.78 -1.93 7.31
CA LYS A 67 -13.45 -2.36 6.07
C LYS A 67 -14.86 -1.77 5.96
N LEU A 68 -15.65 -1.81 7.03
CA LEU A 68 -17.00 -1.26 7.06
C LEU A 68 -17.01 0.25 6.78
N ARG A 69 -16.14 1.01 7.46
CA ARG A 69 -16.01 2.46 7.23
C ARG A 69 -15.63 2.79 5.79
N LYS A 70 -14.70 2.02 5.20
CA LYS A 70 -14.30 2.19 3.80
C LYS A 70 -15.46 1.90 2.84
N SER A 71 -16.16 0.78 3.03
CA SER A 71 -17.31 0.40 2.21
C SER A 71 -18.38 1.48 2.24
N ARG A 72 -18.77 1.94 3.44
CA ARG A 72 -19.78 3.00 3.59
C ARG A 72 -19.38 4.27 2.84
N ARG A 73 -18.11 4.69 2.95
CA ARG A 73 -17.61 5.86 2.23
C ARG A 73 -17.67 5.69 0.71
N GLN A 74 -17.36 4.50 0.19
CA GLN A 74 -17.43 4.20 -1.24
C GLN A 74 -18.87 4.26 -1.75
N THR A 75 -19.83 3.64 -1.03
CA THR A 75 -21.25 3.71 -1.38
C THR A 75 -21.77 5.15 -1.39
N MET A 76 -21.46 5.95 -0.37
CA MET A 76 -21.87 7.36 -0.31
C MET A 76 -21.29 8.20 -1.46
N LYS A 77 -20.02 7.95 -1.83
CA LYS A 77 -19.39 8.63 -2.99
C LYS A 77 -20.08 8.24 -4.29
N ALA A 78 -20.37 6.95 -4.49
CA ALA A 78 -21.05 6.46 -5.69
C ALA A 78 -22.46 7.07 -5.81
N ASN A 79 -23.19 7.14 -4.71
CA ASN A 79 -24.52 7.75 -4.69
C ASN A 79 -24.45 9.26 -5.02
N ARG A 80 -23.46 9.99 -4.47
CA ARG A 80 -23.25 11.42 -4.77
C ARG A 80 -22.87 11.70 -6.23
N GLN A 81 -22.25 10.74 -6.92
CA GLN A 81 -21.87 10.86 -8.33
C GLN A 81 -23.04 10.54 -9.29
N ARG A 82 -24.09 9.87 -8.78
CA ARG A 82 -25.23 9.38 -9.57
C ARG A 82 -26.38 10.39 -9.66
N TYR A 83 -26.32 11.44 -8.84
CA TYR A 83 -27.11 12.66 -8.93
C TYR A 83 -26.18 13.78 -9.40
#